data_AF-A0A7J0FRT5-F1
#
_entry.id   AF-A0A7J0FRT5-F1
#
_cell.length_a   1.000
_cell.length_b   1.000
_cell.length_c   1.000
_cell.angle_alpha   90.00
_cell.angle_beta   90.00
_cell.angle_gamma   90.00
#
_symmetry.space_group_name_H-M   'P 1'
#
loop_
_entity.id
_entity.type
_entity.pdbx_description
1 polymer ?
#
loop_
_entity_poly.entity_id
_entity_poly.type
_entity_poly.pdbx_seq_one_letter_code
_entity_poly.pdbx_strand_id
1 'polypeptide(L)'
;MPYVIRIARIIVETFRAENKNVRWYVIVDDDTVLFINNLVEVLAKYDHRKYYYIGKNSECIVNNVQGSFEMAFGGAGYALSYPLAEALVTNFDLCIKRYPYLYGSDHILQSCVADLGVSLTLEKGFHQIDLRGDISGLLSAHPQSPFLSLHHLEAVNPIFPFLNRYDSVNHLMKAAQADESRLLQQTACYHKRRNWTFSLVLRPNLREYFPPSVLQRPLETFIPWKKGAFPPYVFNTRLPSNDPCEAPHFFFFDSVENTIGDV
;
A
#
# COMPACT_ATOMS: atom_id res chain seq x y z
N MET A 1 2.56 23.97 13.32
CA MET A 1 1.38 24.19 12.45
C MET A 1 0.13 23.63 13.14
N PRO A 2 -0.89 24.42 13.46
CA PRO A 2 -2.02 23.95 14.29
C PRO A 2 -2.79 22.76 13.72
N TYR A 3 -2.98 22.71 12.40
CA TYR A 3 -3.70 21.61 11.74
C TYR A 3 -2.95 20.26 11.85
N VAL A 4 -1.63 20.27 11.66
CA VAL A 4 -0.77 19.07 11.78
C VAL A 4 -0.87 18.47 13.18
N ILE A 5 -0.81 19.32 14.20
CA ILE A 5 -0.93 18.89 15.61
C ILE A 5 -2.32 18.30 15.87
N ARG A 6 -3.38 18.89 15.29
CA ARG A 6 -4.74 18.38 15.43
C ARG A 6 -4.88 16.98 14.83
N ILE A 7 -4.33 16.74 13.64
CA ILE A 7 -4.35 15.42 13.01
C ILE A 7 -3.51 14.43 13.81
N ALA A 8 -2.30 14.81 14.24
CA ALA A 8 -1.45 13.95 15.06
C ALA A 8 -2.12 13.54 16.40
N ARG A 9 -3.02 14.37 16.94
CA ARG A 9 -3.80 14.08 18.15
C ARG A 9 -4.94 13.07 17.94
N ILE A 10 -5.26 12.66 16.71
CA ILE A 10 -6.32 11.67 16.45
C ILE A 10 -6.08 10.41 17.28
N ILE A 11 -4.85 9.89 17.37
CA ILE A 11 -4.56 8.70 18.18
C ILE A 11 -4.88 8.91 19.67
N VAL A 12 -4.65 10.11 20.20
CA VAL A 12 -4.95 10.46 21.59
C VAL A 12 -6.46 10.45 21.83
N GLU A 13 -7.21 11.08 20.94
CA GLU A 13 -8.66 11.17 21.07
C GLU A 13 -9.33 9.80 20.85
N THR A 14 -8.87 9.02 19.86
CA THR A 14 -9.36 7.66 19.61
C THR A 14 -9.07 6.73 20.78
N PHE A 15 -7.85 6.75 21.33
CA PHE A 15 -7.49 5.92 22.50
C PHE A 15 -8.31 6.30 23.73
N ARG A 16 -8.62 7.58 23.93
CA ARG A 16 -9.48 8.01 25.05
C ARG A 16 -10.94 7.62 24.86
N ALA A 17 -11.42 7.64 23.62
CA ALA A 17 -12.78 7.28 23.29
C ALA A 17 -13.02 5.76 23.38
N GLU A 18 -12.08 4.95 22.89
CA GLU A 18 -12.19 3.50 22.87
C GLU A 18 -10.85 2.83 23.14
N ASN A 19 -10.71 2.24 24.33
CA ASN A 19 -9.53 1.48 24.74
C ASN A 19 -9.85 0.13 25.38
N LYS A 20 -11.11 -0.31 25.38
CA LYS A 20 -11.50 -1.56 26.03
C LYS A 20 -11.43 -2.70 25.02
N ASN A 21 -10.64 -3.73 25.34
CA ASN A 21 -10.44 -4.90 24.49
C ASN A 21 -9.88 -4.59 23.07
N VAL A 22 -9.28 -3.41 22.88
CA VAL A 22 -8.62 -3.02 21.63
C VAL A 22 -7.25 -3.67 21.57
N ARG A 23 -6.89 -4.26 20.41
CA ARG A 23 -5.57 -4.86 20.16
C ARG A 23 -4.68 -3.99 19.29
N TRP A 24 -5.29 -3.29 18.34
CA TRP A 24 -4.61 -2.51 17.31
C TRP A 24 -5.39 -1.21 17.08
N TYR A 25 -4.66 -0.11 16.93
CA TYR A 25 -5.16 1.15 16.42
C TYR A 25 -4.66 1.32 15.00
N VAL A 26 -5.56 1.44 14.03
CA VAL A 26 -5.21 1.63 12.62
C VAL A 26 -5.51 3.08 12.26
N ILE A 27 -4.52 3.77 11.73
CA ILE A 27 -4.63 5.15 11.24
C ILE A 27 -4.57 5.10 9.73
N VAL A 28 -5.49 5.82 9.07
CA VAL A 28 -5.63 5.88 7.62
C VAL A 28 -6.28 7.20 7.20
N ASP A 29 -5.92 7.71 6.02
CA ASP A 29 -6.58 8.86 5.39
C ASP A 29 -7.96 8.49 4.80
N ASP A 30 -8.80 9.50 4.54
CA ASP A 30 -10.20 9.32 4.11
C ASP A 30 -10.37 8.98 2.62
N ASP A 31 -9.29 9.06 1.84
CA ASP A 31 -9.18 8.68 0.43
C ASP A 31 -8.42 7.35 0.22
N THR A 32 -8.29 6.54 1.28
CA THR A 32 -7.68 5.21 1.24
C THR A 32 -8.70 4.09 1.31
N VAL A 33 -8.52 3.08 0.44
CA VAL A 33 -9.25 1.81 0.51
C VAL A 33 -8.43 0.81 1.31
N LEU A 34 -9.04 0.21 2.34
CA LEU A 34 -8.44 -0.87 3.14
C LEU A 34 -9.04 -2.24 2.80
N PHE A 35 -8.17 -3.24 2.71
CA PHE A 35 -8.52 -4.65 2.57
C PHE A 35 -8.47 -5.29 3.96
N ILE A 36 -9.62 -5.26 4.64
CA ILE A 36 -9.71 -5.50 6.09
C ILE A 36 -9.45 -6.95 6.45
N ASN A 37 -9.86 -7.93 5.64
CA ASN A 37 -9.63 -9.34 5.94
C ASN A 37 -8.12 -9.63 5.92
N ASN A 38 -7.43 -9.16 4.87
CA ASN A 38 -5.99 -9.26 4.75
C ASN A 38 -5.27 -8.52 5.88
N LEU A 39 -5.75 -7.32 6.26
CA LEU A 39 -5.18 -6.55 7.36
C LEU A 39 -5.26 -7.31 8.69
N VAL A 40 -6.42 -7.88 9.01
CA VAL A 40 -6.62 -8.66 10.24
C VAL A 40 -5.69 -9.88 10.26
N GLU A 41 -5.58 -10.61 9.14
CA GLU A 41 -4.67 -11.75 9.02
C GLU A 41 -3.21 -11.35 9.18
N VAL A 42 -2.79 -10.24 8.57
CA VAL A 42 -1.43 -9.72 8.70
C VAL A 42 -1.12 -9.33 10.14
N LEU A 43 -2.02 -8.60 10.80
CA LEU A 43 -1.83 -8.19 12.19
C LEU A 43 -1.84 -9.37 13.16
N ALA A 44 -2.53 -10.47 12.83
CA ALA A 44 -2.53 -11.69 13.64
C ALA A 44 -1.16 -12.38 13.72
N LYS A 45 -0.23 -12.08 12.80
CA LYS A 45 1.16 -12.58 12.85
C LYS A 45 1.96 -11.99 14.02
N TYR A 46 1.52 -10.86 14.56
CA TYR A 46 2.25 -10.10 15.57
C TYR A 46 1.63 -10.26 16.95
N ASP A 47 2.47 -10.39 17.97
CA ASP A 47 2.01 -10.39 19.37
C ASP A 47 1.58 -8.97 19.78
N HIS A 48 0.29 -8.68 19.64
CA HIS A 48 -0.32 -7.37 19.96
C HIS A 48 -0.08 -6.86 21.40
N ARG A 49 0.50 -7.67 22.28
CA ARG A 49 0.91 -7.29 23.64
C ARG A 49 2.32 -6.68 23.70
N LYS A 50 3.04 -6.63 22.58
CA LYS A 50 4.35 -5.98 22.44
C LYS A 50 4.21 -4.68 21.65
N TYR A 51 5.25 -3.86 21.67
CA TYR A 51 5.28 -2.63 20.88
C TYR A 51 5.52 -2.92 19.41
N TYR A 52 4.54 -2.58 18.58
CA TYR A 52 4.61 -2.67 17.14
C TYR A 52 4.05 -1.41 16.48
N TYR A 53 4.86 -0.82 15.60
CA TYR A 53 4.48 0.19 14.62
C TYR A 53 4.62 -0.43 13.23
N ILE A 54 3.50 -0.74 12.59
CA ILE A 54 3.47 -1.56 11.36
C ILE A 54 2.86 -0.72 10.23
N GLY A 55 3.56 -0.60 9.12
CA GLY A 55 3.07 0.16 7.97
C GLY A 55 4.08 0.15 6.85
N LYS A 56 4.06 1.17 6.00
CA LYS A 56 5.05 1.30 4.92
C LYS A 56 5.33 2.75 4.57
N ASN A 57 6.55 2.96 4.10
CA ASN A 57 7.00 4.22 3.51
C ASN A 57 6.43 4.42 2.09
N SER A 58 6.60 5.63 1.57
CA SER A 58 6.12 6.03 0.25
C SER A 58 6.88 5.31 -0.87
N GLU A 59 6.20 5.03 -1.98
CA GLU A 59 6.85 4.59 -3.22
C GLU A 59 7.82 5.65 -3.81
N CYS A 60 7.65 6.94 -3.47
CA CYS A 60 8.43 8.06 -3.99
C CYS A 60 9.59 8.45 -3.05
N ILE A 61 10.82 8.49 -3.58
CA ILE A 61 12.02 8.84 -2.80
C ILE A 61 11.94 10.26 -2.23
N VAL A 62 11.46 11.23 -3.02
CA VAL A 62 11.39 12.63 -2.58
C VAL A 62 10.49 12.76 -1.34
N ASN A 63 9.37 12.04 -1.32
CA ASN A 63 8.44 12.05 -0.18
C ASN A 63 9.10 11.43 1.06
N ASN A 64 9.84 10.34 0.92
CA ASN A 64 10.57 9.72 2.04
C ASN A 64 11.71 10.60 2.57
N VAL A 65 12.43 11.33 1.71
CA VAL A 65 13.49 12.27 2.13
C VAL A 65 12.90 13.48 2.87
N GLN A 66 11.73 13.97 2.45
CA GLN A 66 11.05 15.09 3.10
C GLN A 66 10.33 14.69 4.41
N GLY A 67 9.78 13.49 4.45
CA GLY A 67 9.23 12.85 5.65
C GLY A 67 10.32 12.10 6.38
N SER A 68 10.27 10.77 6.33
CA SER A 68 11.32 9.89 6.82
C SER A 68 11.19 8.52 6.17
N PHE A 69 12.31 7.81 5.97
CA PHE A 69 12.29 6.40 5.55
C PHE A 69 11.76 5.46 6.65
N GLU A 70 11.74 5.95 7.90
CA GLU A 70 11.23 5.25 9.08
C GLU A 70 9.76 5.59 9.38
N MET A 71 9.11 6.41 8.54
CA MET A 71 7.72 6.81 8.70
C MET A 71 6.81 5.93 7.86
N ALA A 72 5.82 5.32 8.52
CA ALA A 72 4.65 4.84 7.82
C ALA A 72 3.77 6.04 7.45
N PHE A 73 3.44 6.15 6.17
CA PHE A 73 2.60 7.25 5.69
C PHE A 73 1.13 6.93 6.00
N GLY A 74 0.38 7.92 6.50
CA GLY A 74 -1.03 7.79 6.90
C GLY A 74 -1.94 7.44 5.73
N GLY A 75 -1.63 7.91 4.53
CA GLY A 75 -2.33 7.52 3.32
C GLY A 75 -2.26 6.02 3.04
N ALA A 76 -1.07 5.42 3.09
CA ALA A 76 -0.91 3.97 3.03
C ALA A 76 -1.63 3.29 4.20
N GLY A 77 -1.71 3.95 5.34
CA GLY A 77 -2.24 3.42 6.57
C GLY A 77 -1.18 2.65 7.35
N TYR A 78 -1.37 2.62 8.66
CA TYR A 78 -0.50 1.90 9.58
C TYR A 78 -1.21 1.51 10.86
N ALA A 79 -0.67 0.50 11.53
CA ALA A 79 -1.17 -0.04 12.78
C ALA A 79 -0.20 0.19 13.93
N LEU A 80 -0.76 0.57 15.08
CA LEU A 80 -0.08 0.62 16.37
C LEU A 80 -0.68 -0.44 17.28
N SER A 81 0.16 -1.30 17.85
CA SER A 81 -0.28 -2.22 18.91
C SER A 81 -0.82 -1.44 20.11
N TYR A 82 -1.81 -1.98 20.82
CA TYR A 82 -2.39 -1.34 22.00
C TYR A 82 -1.36 -0.78 23.00
N PRO A 83 -0.36 -1.55 23.49
CA PRO A 83 0.57 -1.04 24.51
C PRO A 83 1.49 0.06 23.96
N LEU A 84 1.80 0.06 22.66
CA LEU A 84 2.52 1.17 22.03
C LEU A 84 1.66 2.43 21.98
N ALA A 85 0.38 2.30 21.59
CA ALA A 85 -0.53 3.43 21.56
C ALA A 85 -0.72 4.04 22.96
N GLU A 86 -0.83 3.21 24.00
CA GLU A 86 -0.92 3.66 25.40
C GLU A 86 0.33 4.45 25.83
N ALA A 87 1.52 3.93 25.55
CA ALA A 87 2.79 4.60 25.85
C ALA A 87 2.94 5.91 25.08
N LEU A 88 2.55 5.92 23.80
CA LEU A 88 2.56 7.10 22.93
C LEU A 88 1.62 8.19 23.47
N VAL A 89 0.38 7.83 23.78
CA VAL A 89 -0.64 8.77 24.28
C VAL A 89 -0.24 9.38 25.62
N THR A 90 0.36 8.59 26.50
CA THR A 90 0.86 9.06 27.81
C THR A 90 1.95 10.12 27.66
N ASN A 91 2.80 10.01 26.64
CA ASN A 91 3.95 10.91 26.42
C ASN A 91 3.71 11.96 25.32
N PHE A 92 2.52 11.98 24.71
CA PHE A 92 2.28 12.67 23.45
C PHE A 92 2.51 14.18 23.53
N ASP A 93 2.01 14.83 24.60
CA ASP A 93 2.13 16.28 24.78
C ASP A 93 3.58 16.75 24.97
N LEU A 94 4.45 15.92 25.52
CA LEU A 94 5.89 16.18 25.61
C LEU A 94 6.54 16.04 24.23
N CYS A 95 6.17 14.98 23.49
CA CYS A 95 6.73 14.72 22.18
C CYS A 95 6.39 15.83 21.15
N ILE A 96 5.12 16.23 21.04
CA ILE A 96 4.73 17.26 20.05
C ILE A 96 5.42 18.61 20.27
N LYS A 97 5.79 18.93 21.52
CA LYS A 97 6.56 20.14 21.86
C LYS A 97 8.01 20.06 21.40
N ARG A 98 8.56 18.84 21.26
CA ARG A 98 9.91 18.59 20.74
C ARG A 98 9.99 18.73 19.22
N TYR A 99 8.90 18.38 18.52
CA TYR A 99 8.85 18.35 17.05
C TYR A 99 7.83 19.32 16.41
N PRO A 100 7.76 20.61 16.83
CA PRO A 100 6.71 21.53 16.37
C PRO A 100 6.87 21.96 14.89
N TYR A 101 8.03 21.68 14.30
CA TYR A 101 8.44 22.08 12.94
C TYR A 101 8.24 20.99 11.89
N LEU A 102 7.90 19.76 12.29
CA LEU A 102 7.65 18.68 11.33
C LEU A 102 6.36 18.95 10.54
N TYR A 103 6.42 18.67 9.24
CA TYR A 103 5.41 19.09 8.27
C TYR A 103 4.13 18.24 8.31
N GLY A 104 4.23 16.94 8.64
CA GLY A 104 3.12 15.98 8.62
C GLY A 104 2.86 15.33 9.98
N SER A 105 1.60 14.99 10.24
CA SER A 105 1.17 14.31 11.48
C SER A 105 1.86 12.97 11.65
N ASP A 106 2.03 12.23 10.55
CA ASP A 106 2.69 10.93 10.57
C ASP A 106 4.16 11.05 10.91
N HIS A 107 4.83 12.13 10.49
CA HIS A 107 6.23 12.35 10.82
C HIS A 107 6.40 12.68 12.31
N ILE A 108 5.46 13.43 12.89
CA ILE A 108 5.39 13.65 14.33
C ILE A 108 5.19 12.31 15.06
N LEU A 109 4.19 11.52 14.64
CA LEU A 109 3.88 10.24 15.26
C LEU A 109 5.06 9.27 15.17
N GLN A 110 5.70 9.17 14.01
CA GLN A 110 6.92 8.39 13.82
C GLN A 110 8.03 8.83 14.78
N SER A 111 8.28 10.13 14.90
CA SER A 111 9.32 10.66 15.81
C SER A 111 9.01 10.33 17.26
N CYS A 112 7.75 10.45 17.68
CA CYS A 112 7.31 10.07 19.03
C CYS A 112 7.45 8.57 19.31
N VAL A 113 7.12 7.73 18.34
CA VAL A 113 7.28 6.27 18.43
C VAL A 113 8.76 5.90 18.50
N ALA A 114 9.63 6.59 17.73
CA ALA A 114 11.07 6.40 17.78
C ALA A 114 11.69 6.81 19.13
N ASP A 115 11.18 7.89 19.76
CA ASP A 115 11.57 8.30 21.11
C ASP A 115 11.23 7.24 22.18
N LEU A 116 10.26 6.36 21.92
CA LEU A 116 9.94 5.19 22.73
C LEU A 116 10.81 3.96 22.41
N GLY A 117 11.78 4.11 21.49
CA GLY A 117 12.70 3.04 21.08
C GLY A 117 12.09 2.04 20.10
N VAL A 118 11.01 2.40 19.40
CA VAL A 118 10.30 1.50 18.48
C VAL A 118 10.54 1.95 17.04
N SER A 119 11.02 1.03 16.21
CA SER A 119 11.23 1.24 14.78
C SER A 119 10.04 0.77 13.95
N LEU A 120 9.92 1.30 12.73
CA LEU A 120 8.91 0.88 11.77
C LEU A 120 9.12 -0.58 11.35
N THR A 121 8.06 -1.38 11.47
CA THR A 121 7.96 -2.71 10.88
C THR A 121 7.28 -2.59 9.51
N LEU A 122 8.03 -2.89 8.45
CA LEU A 122 7.55 -2.74 7.08
C LEU A 122 6.66 -3.90 6.64
N GLU A 123 5.42 -3.59 6.28
CA GLU A 123 4.49 -4.53 5.62
C GLU A 123 4.26 -4.12 4.16
N LYS A 124 4.57 -5.03 3.24
CA LYS A 124 4.69 -4.71 1.81
C LYS A 124 3.38 -4.36 1.13
N GLY A 125 2.26 -4.79 1.69
CA GLY A 125 0.93 -4.62 1.12
C GLY A 125 0.26 -3.28 1.42
N PHE A 126 0.84 -2.44 2.28
CA PHE A 126 0.41 -1.06 2.40
C PHE A 126 0.94 -0.25 1.22
N HIS A 127 0.14 0.68 0.67
CA HIS A 127 0.57 1.50 -0.47
C HIS A 127 0.12 2.96 -0.33
N GLN A 128 1.09 3.87 -0.24
CA GLN A 128 0.83 5.31 -0.26
C GLN A 128 0.44 5.77 -1.66
N ILE A 129 0.95 5.13 -2.71
CA ILE A 129 0.66 5.51 -4.10
C ILE A 129 0.98 7.00 -4.33
N ASP A 130 2.15 7.43 -3.85
CA ASP A 130 2.76 8.70 -4.26
C ASP A 130 3.28 8.59 -5.71
N LEU A 131 2.36 8.31 -6.63
CA LEU A 131 2.52 8.10 -8.05
C LEU A 131 1.36 8.79 -8.77
N ARG A 132 1.53 9.07 -10.07
CA ARG A 132 0.46 9.63 -10.91
C ARG A 132 0.33 8.84 -12.21
N GLY A 133 -0.82 8.97 -12.85
CA GLY A 133 -1.11 8.32 -14.12
C GLY A 133 -1.49 6.86 -13.95
N ASP A 134 -1.04 6.00 -14.86
CA ASP A 134 -1.41 4.59 -14.85
C ASP A 134 -0.54 3.77 -13.91
N ILE A 135 -1.09 3.39 -12.75
CA ILE A 135 -0.40 2.53 -11.78
C ILE A 135 -0.46 1.03 -12.13
N SER A 136 -0.87 0.67 -13.35
CA SER A 136 -1.02 -0.72 -13.78
C SER A 136 0.24 -1.54 -13.62
N GLY A 137 1.39 -0.97 -13.99
CA GLY A 137 2.68 -1.61 -13.86
C GLY A 137 3.01 -1.97 -12.41
N LEU A 138 2.71 -1.07 -11.45
CA LEU A 138 2.92 -1.32 -10.02
C LEU A 138 2.03 -2.47 -9.53
N LEU A 139 0.72 -2.38 -9.78
CA LEU A 139 -0.24 -3.38 -9.32
C LEU A 139 0.01 -4.77 -9.94
N SER A 140 0.50 -4.82 -11.18
CA SER A 140 0.83 -6.08 -11.86
C SER A 140 2.13 -6.74 -11.39
N ALA A 141 2.97 -6.01 -10.67
CA ALA A 141 4.22 -6.50 -10.10
C ALA A 141 4.17 -6.50 -8.56
N HIS A 142 2.95 -6.55 -7.99
CA HIS A 142 2.78 -6.61 -6.55
C HIS A 142 3.50 -7.85 -5.98
N PRO A 143 4.27 -7.69 -4.89
CA PRO A 143 4.97 -8.81 -4.27
C PRO A 143 4.02 -9.90 -3.79
N GLN A 144 4.55 -11.10 -3.55
CA GLN A 144 3.80 -12.19 -2.93
C GLN A 144 3.57 -11.92 -1.44
N SER A 145 2.68 -10.98 -1.15
CA SER A 145 2.19 -10.61 0.19
C SER A 145 0.71 -10.24 0.11
N PRO A 146 -0.05 -10.32 1.21
CA PRO A 146 -1.41 -9.79 1.23
C PRO A 146 -1.44 -8.32 0.82
N PHE A 147 -2.42 -7.95 0.00
CA PHE A 147 -2.65 -6.55 -0.39
C PHE A 147 -3.48 -5.88 0.68
N LEU A 148 -3.04 -4.74 1.23
CA LEU A 148 -3.61 -4.16 2.46
C LEU A 148 -4.29 -2.82 2.24
N SER A 149 -3.74 -1.97 1.38
CA SER A 149 -4.31 -0.65 1.13
C SER A 149 -3.95 -0.06 -0.22
N LEU A 150 -4.76 0.90 -0.65
CA LEU A 150 -4.53 1.70 -1.84
C LEU A 150 -5.02 3.14 -1.60
N HIS A 151 -4.13 4.12 -1.76
CA HIS A 151 -4.36 5.54 -1.49
C HIS A 151 -4.31 6.38 -2.78
N HIS A 152 -4.69 7.66 -2.69
CA HIS A 152 -4.65 8.65 -3.78
C HIS A 152 -5.32 8.19 -5.10
N LEU A 153 -6.46 7.50 -4.97
CA LEU A 153 -7.20 6.95 -6.11
C LEU A 153 -7.73 8.03 -7.07
N GLU A 154 -7.89 9.26 -6.59
CA GLU A 154 -8.23 10.46 -7.33
C GLU A 154 -7.08 11.00 -8.20
N ALA A 155 -5.82 10.74 -7.82
CA ALA A 155 -4.64 11.23 -8.52
C ALA A 155 -4.10 10.27 -9.60
N VAL A 156 -4.54 9.01 -9.57
CA VAL A 156 -4.18 7.97 -10.55
C VAL A 156 -5.28 7.80 -11.61
N ASN A 157 -4.96 7.14 -12.71
CA ASN A 157 -5.95 6.71 -13.69
C ASN A 157 -6.83 5.59 -13.09
N PRO A 158 -8.07 5.42 -13.56
CA PRO A 158 -8.89 4.26 -13.19
C PRO A 158 -8.12 2.95 -13.39
N ILE A 159 -8.21 2.05 -12.40
CA ILE A 159 -7.59 0.71 -12.46
C ILE A 159 -8.12 -0.07 -13.66
N PHE A 160 -9.41 0.12 -13.98
CA PHE A 160 -10.07 -0.39 -15.18
C PHE A 160 -10.31 0.77 -16.16
N PRO A 161 -9.68 0.76 -17.35
CA PRO A 161 -9.60 1.93 -18.24
C PRO A 161 -10.94 2.38 -18.84
N PHE A 162 -11.94 1.49 -18.87
CA PHE A 162 -13.27 1.78 -19.41
C PHE A 162 -14.29 2.21 -18.33
N LEU A 163 -13.86 2.32 -17.07
CA LEU A 163 -14.67 2.76 -15.95
C LEU A 163 -14.17 4.12 -15.44
N ASN A 164 -15.04 4.88 -14.78
CA ASN A 164 -14.57 6.02 -13.99
C ASN A 164 -13.87 5.51 -12.70
N ARG A 165 -13.22 6.40 -11.96
CA ARG A 165 -12.44 6.03 -10.75
C ARG A 165 -13.28 5.31 -9.70
N TYR A 166 -14.48 5.81 -9.42
CA TYR A 166 -15.38 5.24 -8.42
C TYR A 166 -15.83 3.83 -8.82
N ASP A 167 -16.35 3.68 -10.04
CA ASP A 167 -16.79 2.37 -10.55
C ASP A 167 -15.63 1.39 -10.69
N SER A 168 -14.44 1.88 -11.03
CA SER A 168 -13.22 1.09 -11.09
C SER A 168 -12.85 0.51 -9.72
N VAL A 169 -12.97 1.28 -8.64
CA VAL A 169 -12.71 0.80 -7.28
C VAL A 169 -13.78 -0.19 -6.85
N ASN A 170 -15.06 0.11 -7.08
CA ASN A 170 -16.15 -0.81 -6.81
C ASN A 170 -15.99 -2.14 -7.56
N HIS A 171 -15.53 -2.08 -8.82
CA HIS A 171 -15.26 -3.27 -9.60
C HIS A 171 -14.13 -4.11 -8.99
N LEU A 172 -13.02 -3.47 -8.57
CA LEU A 172 -11.94 -4.14 -7.83
C LEU A 172 -12.48 -4.82 -6.56
N MET A 173 -13.37 -4.15 -5.83
CA MET A 173 -13.93 -4.68 -4.58
C MET A 173 -14.80 -5.93 -4.80
N LYS A 174 -15.40 -6.13 -5.98
CA LYS A 174 -16.08 -7.40 -6.29
C LYS A 174 -15.10 -8.58 -6.29
N ALA A 175 -13.89 -8.39 -6.83
CA ALA A 175 -12.85 -9.41 -6.78
C ALA A 175 -12.31 -9.60 -5.36
N ALA A 176 -12.15 -8.52 -4.59
CA ALA A 176 -11.74 -8.58 -3.20
C ALA A 176 -12.75 -9.33 -2.31
N GLN A 177 -14.05 -9.15 -2.56
CA GLN A 177 -15.11 -9.88 -1.85
C GLN A 177 -15.10 -11.39 -2.14
N ALA A 178 -14.71 -11.79 -3.34
CA ALA A 178 -14.60 -13.20 -3.70
C ALA A 178 -13.32 -13.84 -3.16
N ASP A 179 -12.19 -13.15 -3.25
CA ASP A 179 -10.92 -13.61 -2.67
C ASP A 179 -9.92 -12.47 -2.45
N GLU A 180 -9.99 -11.87 -1.26
CA GLU A 180 -9.11 -10.77 -0.86
C GLU A 180 -7.64 -11.22 -0.76
N SER A 181 -7.40 -12.45 -0.30
CA SER A 181 -6.06 -12.99 -0.02
C SER A 181 -5.21 -13.18 -1.28
N ARG A 182 -5.87 -13.50 -2.40
CA ARG A 182 -5.23 -13.69 -3.72
C ARG A 182 -5.29 -12.45 -4.60
N LEU A 183 -5.82 -11.34 -4.09
CA LEU A 183 -5.92 -10.10 -4.86
C LEU A 183 -4.51 -9.61 -5.27
N LEU A 184 -4.38 -9.26 -6.56
CA LEU A 184 -3.13 -8.82 -7.19
C LEU A 184 -1.95 -9.82 -7.12
N GLN A 185 -2.18 -11.08 -6.73
CA GLN A 185 -1.12 -12.09 -6.74
C GLN A 185 -0.71 -12.42 -8.17
N GLN A 186 0.60 -12.36 -8.43
CA GLN A 186 1.17 -12.72 -9.72
C GLN A 186 1.41 -14.23 -9.82
N THR A 187 0.80 -14.86 -10.81
CA THR A 187 1.06 -16.26 -11.20
C THR A 187 1.74 -16.27 -12.56
N ALA A 188 2.97 -16.81 -12.64
CA ALA A 188 3.69 -16.97 -13.90
C ALA A 188 3.45 -18.37 -14.48
N CYS A 189 2.81 -18.43 -15.65
CA CYS A 189 2.55 -19.67 -16.39
C CYS A 189 3.43 -19.75 -17.63
N TYR A 190 3.91 -20.95 -17.97
CA TYR A 190 4.77 -21.19 -19.14
C TYR A 190 4.10 -22.14 -20.12
N HIS A 191 3.90 -21.68 -21.35
CA HIS A 191 3.44 -22.53 -22.44
C HIS A 191 4.62 -22.94 -23.32
N LYS A 192 5.21 -24.10 -22.99
CA LYS A 192 6.45 -24.61 -23.59
C LYS A 192 6.39 -24.79 -25.11
N ARG A 193 5.23 -25.11 -25.70
CA ARG A 193 5.13 -25.38 -27.15
C ARG A 193 5.30 -24.13 -28.01
N ARG A 194 4.88 -22.97 -27.51
CA ARG A 194 5.01 -21.68 -28.21
C ARG A 194 6.03 -20.77 -27.55
N ASN A 195 6.78 -21.25 -26.56
CA ASN A 195 7.79 -20.44 -25.91
C ASN A 195 7.20 -19.15 -25.27
N TRP A 196 5.99 -19.24 -24.72
CA TRP A 196 5.26 -18.11 -24.13
C TRP A 196 5.29 -18.15 -22.60
N THR A 197 5.43 -16.99 -21.98
CA THR A 197 5.24 -16.79 -20.54
C THR A 197 4.08 -15.83 -20.33
N PHE A 198 3.10 -16.23 -19.52
CA PHE A 198 1.98 -15.39 -19.13
C PHE A 198 2.13 -15.03 -17.67
N SER A 199 1.95 -13.76 -17.35
CA SER A 199 1.78 -13.31 -15.98
C SER A 199 0.29 -13.10 -15.75
N LEU A 200 -0.34 -14.01 -15.01
CA LEU A 200 -1.71 -13.86 -14.54
C LEU A 200 -1.68 -13.10 -13.21
N VAL A 201 -1.98 -11.82 -13.27
CA VAL A 201 -2.51 -11.08 -12.12
C VAL A 201 -3.99 -10.89 -12.41
N LEU A 202 -4.76 -10.23 -11.54
CA LEU A 202 -6.06 -9.63 -11.88
C LEU A 202 -6.05 -8.86 -13.23
N ARG A 203 -4.85 -8.54 -13.75
CA ARG A 203 -4.53 -8.39 -15.18
C ARG A 203 -3.61 -9.49 -15.74
N PRO A 204 -4.05 -10.33 -16.67
CA PRO A 204 -3.18 -11.13 -17.53
C PRO A 204 -2.31 -10.24 -18.42
N ASN A 205 -0.99 -10.49 -18.46
CA ASN A 205 -0.07 -9.99 -19.49
C ASN A 205 0.42 -11.17 -20.34
N LEU A 206 0.19 -11.11 -21.66
CA LEU A 206 0.66 -12.08 -22.65
C LEU A 206 2.02 -11.64 -23.24
N ARG A 207 3.08 -12.46 -23.14
CA ARG A 207 4.39 -12.18 -23.76
C ARG A 207 5.15 -13.42 -24.24
N GLU A 208 6.02 -13.21 -25.24
CA GLU A 208 7.19 -14.05 -25.50
C GLU A 208 8.23 -13.88 -24.36
N TYR A 209 8.77 -14.99 -23.88
CA TYR A 209 9.69 -15.18 -22.74
C TYR A 209 10.23 -13.92 -22.00
N PHE A 210 9.58 -13.54 -20.90
CA PHE A 210 10.24 -12.79 -19.81
C PHE A 210 10.45 -13.70 -18.58
N PRO A 211 11.63 -13.69 -17.95
CA PRO A 211 11.84 -14.43 -16.71
C PRO A 211 11.09 -13.77 -15.54
N PRO A 212 10.66 -14.52 -14.51
CA PRO A 212 9.98 -13.97 -13.34
C PRO A 212 10.73 -12.82 -12.67
N SER A 213 12.06 -12.88 -12.65
CA SER A 213 12.91 -11.81 -12.09
C SER A 213 12.74 -10.46 -12.80
N VAL A 214 12.36 -10.47 -14.08
CA VAL A 214 12.03 -9.24 -14.83
C VAL A 214 10.57 -8.86 -14.60
N LEU A 215 9.66 -9.82 -14.49
CA LEU A 215 8.23 -9.57 -14.26
C LEU A 215 7.93 -9.02 -12.86
N GLN A 216 8.81 -9.29 -11.88
CA GLN A 216 8.78 -8.67 -10.55
C GLN A 216 9.14 -7.18 -10.57
N ARG A 217 9.74 -6.68 -11.66
CA ARG A 217 9.99 -5.24 -11.83
C ARG A 217 8.76 -4.61 -12.50
N PRO A 218 8.10 -3.65 -11.84
CA PRO A 218 6.95 -2.97 -12.43
C PRO A 218 7.33 -2.28 -13.74
N LEU A 219 6.45 -2.40 -14.74
CA LEU A 219 6.55 -1.58 -15.94
C LEU A 219 6.29 -0.12 -15.55
N GLU A 220 7.11 0.82 -16.00
CA GLU A 220 6.96 2.22 -15.64
C GLU A 220 5.85 2.90 -16.46
N THR A 221 4.60 2.56 -16.12
CA THR A 221 3.37 3.15 -16.67
C THR A 221 2.93 4.40 -15.90
N PHE A 222 3.57 4.65 -14.76
CA PHE A 222 3.31 5.72 -13.82
C PHE A 222 4.48 6.71 -13.77
N ILE A 223 4.25 7.87 -13.17
CA ILE A 223 5.27 8.90 -12.91
C ILE A 223 5.32 9.21 -11.40
N PRO A 224 6.42 9.75 -10.86
CA PRO A 224 6.51 10.03 -9.43
C PRO A 224 5.59 11.19 -9.02
N TRP A 225 5.14 11.18 -7.75
CA TRP A 225 4.36 12.27 -7.17
C TRP A 225 5.05 13.62 -7.28
N LYS A 226 6.35 13.64 -6.95
CA LYS A 226 7.25 14.79 -7.00
C LYS A 226 8.50 14.44 -7.80
N LYS A 227 8.95 15.39 -8.62
CA LYS A 227 10.25 15.33 -9.29
C LYS A 227 11.34 15.79 -8.31
N GLY A 228 12.56 15.25 -8.44
CA GLY A 228 13.70 15.71 -7.65
C GLY A 228 14.68 14.62 -7.18
N ALA A 229 14.38 13.34 -7.42
CA ALA A 229 15.28 12.23 -7.10
C ALA A 229 15.62 11.40 -8.35
N PHE A 230 16.82 10.84 -8.36
CA PHE A 230 17.27 9.86 -9.35
C PHE A 230 18.01 8.71 -8.64
N PRO A 231 17.45 7.49 -8.59
CA PRO A 231 16.15 7.09 -9.13
C PRO A 231 14.97 7.78 -8.40
N PRO A 232 13.77 7.84 -9.00
CA PRO A 232 12.60 8.50 -8.40
C PRO A 232 11.82 7.63 -7.41
N TYR A 233 11.98 6.31 -7.46
CA TYR A 233 11.21 5.34 -6.67
C TYR A 233 12.12 4.48 -5.77
N VAL A 234 11.55 3.93 -4.70
CA VAL A 234 12.24 2.99 -3.79
C VAL A 234 12.37 1.56 -4.35
N PHE A 235 12.13 1.36 -5.64
CA PHE A 235 12.23 0.08 -6.33
C PHE A 235 12.66 0.28 -7.79
N ASN A 236 13.16 -0.80 -8.41
CA ASN A 236 13.57 -0.79 -9.81
C ASN A 236 12.38 -1.02 -10.74
N THR A 237 12.21 -0.14 -11.73
CA THR A 237 11.21 -0.27 -12.80
C THR A 237 11.82 -0.88 -14.07
N ARG A 238 10.99 -1.26 -15.03
CA ARG A 238 11.41 -1.55 -16.41
C ARG A 238 10.68 -0.60 -17.36
N LEU A 239 11.36 -0.16 -18.41
CA LEU A 239 10.80 0.84 -19.33
C LEU A 239 9.77 0.21 -20.27
N PRO A 240 8.72 0.95 -20.65
CA PRO A 240 7.86 0.60 -21.78
C PRO A 240 8.66 0.43 -23.07
N SER A 241 8.24 -0.51 -23.91
CA SER A 241 8.78 -0.72 -25.26
C SER A 241 7.73 -0.35 -26.29
N ASN A 242 8.17 0.26 -27.39
CA ASN A 242 7.32 0.57 -28.54
C ASN A 242 7.23 -0.60 -29.53
N ASP A 243 8.02 -1.66 -29.33
CA ASP A 243 7.90 -2.87 -30.12
C ASP A 243 6.58 -3.58 -29.79
N PRO A 244 5.67 -3.77 -30.77
CA PRO A 244 4.41 -4.49 -30.55
C PRO A 244 4.59 -5.90 -29.96
N CYS A 245 5.72 -6.55 -30.20
CA CYS A 245 6.05 -7.86 -29.65
C CYS A 245 6.44 -7.80 -28.16
N GLU A 246 7.02 -6.67 -27.72
CA GLU A 246 7.43 -6.45 -26.33
C GLU A 246 6.39 -5.67 -25.51
N ALA A 247 5.47 -4.97 -26.17
CA ALA A 247 4.41 -4.22 -25.53
C ALA A 247 3.44 -5.17 -24.80
N PRO A 248 3.06 -4.87 -23.53
CA PRO A 248 2.12 -5.71 -22.80
C PRO A 248 0.71 -5.61 -23.42
N HIS A 249 0.07 -6.76 -23.59
CA HIS A 249 -1.36 -6.83 -23.90
C HIS A 249 -2.12 -7.02 -22.59
N PHE A 250 -3.04 -6.09 -22.30
CA PHE A 250 -3.76 -6.05 -21.04
C PHE A 250 -5.14 -6.67 -21.18
N PHE A 251 -5.47 -7.56 -20.24
CA PHE A 251 -6.81 -8.09 -20.06
C PHE A 251 -7.31 -7.72 -18.67
N PHE A 252 -8.61 -7.49 -18.55
CA PHE A 252 -9.28 -7.16 -17.29
C PHE A 252 -10.41 -8.14 -17.08
N PHE A 253 -10.68 -8.54 -15.83
CA PHE A 253 -11.86 -9.32 -15.56
C PHE A 253 -13.11 -8.47 -15.77
N ASP A 254 -14.12 -9.08 -16.37
CA ASP A 254 -15.42 -8.45 -16.62
C ASP A 254 -16.43 -8.75 -15.49
N SER A 255 -16.42 -9.97 -14.99
CA SER A 255 -17.26 -10.41 -13.87
C SER A 255 -16.51 -11.36 -12.95
N VAL A 256 -17.04 -11.57 -11.74
CA VAL A 256 -16.59 -12.59 -10.81
C VAL A 256 -17.79 -13.48 -10.51
N GLU A 257 -17.67 -14.76 -10.80
CA GLU A 257 -18.73 -15.75 -10.58
C GLU A 257 -18.33 -16.67 -9.43
N ASN A 258 -19.21 -16.80 -8.43
CA ASN A 258 -19.05 -17.81 -7.41
C ASN A 258 -19.54 -19.13 -7.98
N THR A 259 -18.62 -19.99 -8.42
CA THR A 259 -18.97 -21.37 -8.68
C THR A 259 -19.23 -22.03 -7.33
N ILE A 260 -20.50 -22.30 -7.04
CA ILE A 260 -20.87 -23.23 -5.97
C ILE A 260 -20.32 -24.59 -6.44
N GLY A 261 -19.16 -24.98 -5.93
CA GLY A 261 -18.65 -26.31 -6.16
C GLY A 261 -19.61 -27.28 -5.49
N ASP A 262 -20.24 -28.15 -6.27
CA ASP A 262 -20.88 -29.36 -5.76
C ASP A 262 -19.81 -30.15 -4.98
N VAL A 263 -19.93 -30.16 -3.65
CA VAL A 263 -19.14 -31.02 -2.74
C VAL A 263 -19.79 -32.40 -2.68
#